data_AF-H2R2T7-F1
#
_entry.id   AF-H2R2T7-F1
#
_cell.length_a   1.000
_cell.length_b   1.000
_cell.length_c   1.000
_cell.angle_alpha   90.00
_cell.angle_beta   90.00
_cell.angle_gamma   90.00
#
_symmetry.space_group_name_H-M   'P 1'
#
loop_
_entity.id
_entity.type
_entity.pdbx_description
1 polymer ?
#
loop_
_entity_poly.entity_id
_entity_poly.type
_entity_poly.pdbx_seq_one_letter_code
_entity_poly.pdbx_strand_id
1 'polypeptide(L)'
;MATLSVKPSQRFQLPDWHTNSYLLSTNAQLQRDASHQIRQEARVLRNETNNQTIWDEHDNRTRLVERIDTVNRWKEMLDKCLTDLDAEIDALTQMKESAEQNLQAKNLPLDVAIECLTLRESRRDIDVVKDPVEDELHKEVEVIEATKKALQQKVSQAFEQLCLLQEVRQQLNSDHRGKMETLEIDRGCLSLNLRSPNISLKVDPTRVPDGSTTLQQWDDFSRFNKDRAEAEMKAATELREAIALTIAETNNELEAQRVATEFAFRKRLREMEKVYSELKWQEKNTLEEIAELQEDIRHLEEDLRTKLLSLKLSHTRLEARTYRPNVELCRDQAQYGLTDEVHQLEATIAALKQKLAQAQDALDALCKHLAWLQADIACKANSMLLDTKCMDTRRKLTVPAERFVPEVDTFTRTTNSTLSPLKSCQLELA
;
A
#
# COMPACT_ATOMS: atom_id res chain seq x y z
N MET A 1 28.03 -143.50 13.07
CA MET A 1 27.14 -143.05 14.17
C MET A 1 26.99 -141.54 14.06
N ALA A 2 25.78 -141.04 13.81
CA ALA A 2 25.54 -139.60 13.80
C ALA A 2 25.37 -139.12 15.25
N THR A 3 26.26 -138.25 15.71
CA THR A 3 26.15 -137.60 17.02
C THR A 3 25.21 -136.40 16.90
N LEU A 4 24.23 -136.35 17.80
CA LEU A 4 23.23 -135.28 17.90
C LEU A 4 23.94 -133.97 18.31
N SER A 5 24.19 -133.10 17.35
CA SER A 5 24.67 -131.73 17.60
C SER A 5 23.50 -130.90 18.14
N VAL A 6 23.41 -130.81 19.47
CA VAL A 6 22.43 -129.95 20.13
C VAL A 6 23.00 -128.54 20.26
N LYS A 7 22.33 -127.57 19.62
CA LYS A 7 22.64 -126.14 19.73
C LYS A 7 22.66 -125.72 21.22
N PRO A 8 23.71 -125.04 21.72
CA PRO A 8 23.79 -124.58 23.10
C PRO A 8 22.95 -123.30 23.24
N SER A 9 21.64 -123.46 23.23
CA SER A 9 20.67 -122.41 23.49
C SER A 9 19.60 -122.95 24.41
N GLN A 10 19.13 -122.12 25.33
CA GLN A 10 18.03 -122.47 26.23
C GLN A 10 16.82 -122.97 25.42
N ARG A 11 16.34 -124.18 25.72
CA ARG A 11 15.17 -124.78 25.07
C ARG A 11 13.94 -124.43 25.89
N PHE A 12 13.05 -123.62 25.33
CA PHE A 12 11.80 -123.22 25.96
C PHE A 12 10.74 -124.32 25.83
N GLN A 13 9.80 -124.40 26.79
CA GLN A 13 8.69 -125.35 26.71
C GLN A 13 7.65 -124.85 25.69
N LEU A 14 6.89 -125.76 25.09
CA LEU A 14 5.85 -125.40 24.11
C LEU A 14 4.81 -124.40 24.68
N PRO A 15 4.35 -124.50 25.94
CA PRO A 15 3.49 -123.48 26.55
C PRO A 15 4.16 -122.10 26.68
N ASP A 16 5.47 -122.05 26.95
CA ASP A 16 6.22 -120.78 27.01
C ASP A 16 6.29 -120.13 25.62
N TRP A 17 6.45 -120.93 24.56
CA TRP A 17 6.42 -120.45 23.18
C TRP A 17 5.04 -119.92 22.78
N HIS A 18 3.95 -120.60 23.16
CA HIS A 18 2.58 -120.11 22.93
C HIS A 18 2.30 -118.83 23.70
N THR A 19 2.75 -118.75 24.96
CA THR A 19 2.60 -117.54 25.80
C THR A 19 3.38 -116.37 25.22
N ASN A 20 4.64 -116.58 24.82
CA ASN A 20 5.45 -115.53 24.19
C ASN A 20 4.86 -115.08 22.84
N SER A 21 4.39 -116.01 22.01
CA SER A 21 3.75 -115.69 20.73
C SER A 21 2.44 -114.92 20.92
N TYR A 22 1.64 -115.28 21.93
CA TYR A 22 0.41 -114.58 22.29
C TYR A 22 0.69 -113.19 22.87
N LEU A 23 1.69 -113.05 23.75
CA LEU A 23 2.14 -111.76 24.28
C LEU A 23 2.67 -110.85 23.18
N LEU A 24 3.47 -111.38 22.25
CA LEU A 24 3.98 -110.63 21.11
C LEU A 24 2.84 -110.15 20.19
N SER A 25 1.86 -111.02 19.92
CA SER A 25 0.67 -110.68 19.14
C SER A 25 -0.20 -109.61 19.83
N THR A 26 -0.46 -109.77 21.12
CA THR A 26 -1.27 -108.83 21.92
C THR A 26 -0.57 -107.48 22.04
N ASN A 27 0.74 -107.46 22.31
CA ASN A 27 1.54 -106.23 22.35
C ASN A 27 1.58 -105.56 20.98
N ALA A 28 1.77 -106.31 19.89
CA ALA A 28 1.70 -105.77 18.54
C ALA A 28 0.32 -105.19 18.18
N GLN A 29 -0.78 -105.73 18.73
CA GLN A 29 -2.11 -105.14 18.60
C GLN A 29 -2.23 -103.83 19.39
N LEU A 30 -1.85 -103.83 20.67
CA LEU A 30 -1.86 -102.62 21.52
C LEU A 30 -1.00 -101.48 20.92
N GLN A 31 0.18 -101.79 20.40
CA GLN A 31 1.06 -100.82 19.73
C GLN A 31 0.43 -100.29 18.43
N ARG A 32 -0.25 -101.14 17.65
CA ARG A 32 -0.97 -100.71 16.45
C ARG A 32 -2.16 -99.81 16.77
N ASP A 33 -2.91 -100.11 17.82
CA ASP A 33 -4.06 -99.31 18.26
C ASP A 33 -3.61 -97.95 18.81
N ALA A 34 -2.57 -97.91 19.65
CA ALA A 34 -1.96 -96.67 20.11
C ALA A 34 -1.40 -95.82 18.94
N SER A 35 -0.71 -96.45 17.99
CA SER A 35 -0.24 -95.78 16.77
C SER A 35 -1.39 -95.28 15.90
N HIS A 36 -2.48 -96.02 15.80
CA HIS A 36 -3.67 -95.60 15.06
C HIS A 36 -4.30 -94.36 15.70
N GLN A 37 -4.45 -94.36 17.04
CA GLN A 37 -4.96 -93.21 17.78
C GLN A 37 -4.07 -91.97 17.59
N ILE A 38 -2.75 -92.09 17.81
CA ILE A 38 -1.81 -90.97 17.61
C ILE A 38 -1.87 -90.42 16.19
N ARG A 39 -1.96 -91.30 15.17
CA ARG A 39 -2.10 -90.85 13.77
C ARG A 39 -3.43 -90.16 13.51
N GLN A 40 -4.52 -90.60 14.12
CA GLN A 40 -5.83 -89.97 13.99
C GLN A 40 -5.82 -88.59 14.65
N GLU A 41 -5.31 -88.48 15.88
CA GLU A 41 -5.14 -87.22 16.61
C GLU A 41 -4.23 -86.25 15.85
N ALA A 42 -3.09 -86.71 15.34
CA ALA A 42 -2.17 -85.89 14.54
C ALA A 42 -2.82 -85.40 13.24
N ARG A 43 -3.68 -86.20 12.59
CA ARG A 43 -4.42 -85.78 11.39
C ARG A 43 -5.48 -84.72 11.71
N VAL A 44 -6.21 -84.91 12.81
CA VAL A 44 -7.20 -83.93 13.30
C VAL A 44 -6.49 -82.61 13.61
N LEU A 45 -5.43 -82.66 14.44
CA LEU A 45 -4.63 -81.50 14.79
C LEU A 45 -4.07 -80.78 13.57
N ARG A 46 -3.52 -81.50 12.59
CA ARG A 46 -3.00 -80.91 11.34
C ARG A 46 -4.10 -80.21 10.54
N ASN A 47 -5.29 -80.80 10.45
CA ASN A 47 -6.40 -80.18 9.71
C ASN A 47 -6.93 -78.94 10.45
N GLU A 48 -7.11 -79.02 11.77
CA GLU A 48 -7.53 -77.90 12.61
C GLU A 48 -6.54 -76.74 12.53
N THR A 49 -5.26 -76.99 12.77
CA THR A 49 -4.20 -75.97 12.69
C THR A 49 -4.00 -75.39 11.30
N ASN A 50 -4.16 -76.20 10.24
CA ASN A 50 -4.10 -75.68 8.88
C ASN A 50 -5.27 -74.74 8.58
N ASN A 51 -6.49 -75.11 8.98
CA ASN A 51 -7.65 -74.25 8.82
C ASN A 51 -7.54 -72.97 9.66
N GLN A 52 -7.10 -73.09 10.92
CA GLN A 52 -6.89 -71.96 11.81
C GLN A 52 -5.88 -70.96 11.21
N THR A 53 -4.73 -71.45 10.75
CA THR A 53 -3.70 -70.60 10.10
C THR A 53 -4.25 -69.88 8.87
N ILE A 54 -5.04 -70.56 8.02
CA ILE A 54 -5.63 -69.93 6.82
C ILE A 54 -6.64 -68.84 7.20
N TRP A 55 -7.49 -69.11 8.20
CA TRP A 55 -8.48 -68.14 8.67
C TRP A 55 -7.82 -66.92 9.34
N ASP A 56 -6.84 -67.14 10.21
CA ASP A 56 -6.13 -66.06 10.89
C ASP A 56 -5.36 -65.17 9.90
N GLU A 57 -4.73 -65.77 8.89
CA GLU A 57 -4.07 -65.02 7.81
C GLU A 57 -5.08 -64.19 7.01
N HIS A 58 -6.23 -64.77 6.67
CA HIS A 58 -7.27 -64.07 5.92
C HIS A 58 -7.88 -62.91 6.71
N ASP A 59 -8.18 -63.12 7.99
CA ASP A 59 -8.72 -62.11 8.90
C ASP A 59 -7.72 -60.95 9.09
N ASN A 60 -6.45 -61.26 9.33
CA ASN A 60 -5.41 -60.23 9.46
C ASN A 60 -5.15 -59.47 8.15
N ARG A 61 -5.19 -60.17 7.00
CA ARG A 61 -5.11 -59.51 5.69
C ARG A 61 -6.26 -58.52 5.50
N THR A 62 -7.46 -58.89 5.91
CA THR A 62 -8.65 -58.02 5.83
C THR A 62 -8.49 -56.78 6.72
N ARG A 63 -8.10 -56.97 7.99
CA ARG A 63 -7.81 -55.86 8.92
C ARG A 63 -6.72 -54.91 8.38
N LEU A 64 -5.70 -55.44 7.70
CA LEU A 64 -4.64 -54.64 7.11
C LEU A 64 -5.16 -53.79 5.92
N VAL A 65 -6.02 -54.36 5.08
CA VAL A 65 -6.69 -53.59 4.00
C VAL A 65 -7.54 -52.46 4.57
N GLU A 66 -8.37 -52.75 5.58
CA GLU A 66 -9.20 -51.72 6.24
C GLU A 66 -8.36 -50.62 6.88
N ARG A 67 -7.21 -50.97 7.47
CA ARG A 67 -6.26 -50.01 8.03
C ARG A 67 -5.66 -49.13 6.94
N ILE A 68 -5.20 -49.72 5.83
CA ILE A 68 -4.67 -48.99 4.67
C ILE A 68 -5.71 -48.00 4.15
N ASP A 69 -6.96 -48.40 4.01
CA ASP A 69 -8.04 -47.52 3.56
C ASP A 69 -8.25 -46.35 4.53
N THR A 70 -8.23 -46.60 5.83
CA THR A 70 -8.37 -45.56 6.87
C THR A 70 -7.22 -44.57 6.85
N VAL A 71 -5.97 -45.06 6.70
CA VAL A 71 -4.79 -44.20 6.59
C VAL A 71 -4.80 -43.40 5.28
N ASN A 72 -5.25 -43.99 4.17
CA ASN A 72 -5.40 -43.28 2.88
C ASN A 72 -6.41 -42.14 2.99
N ARG A 73 -7.57 -42.35 3.62
CA ARG A 73 -8.57 -41.27 3.82
C ARG A 73 -7.98 -40.09 4.58
N TRP A 74 -7.20 -40.35 5.64
CA TRP A 74 -6.50 -39.28 6.36
C TRP A 74 -5.43 -38.61 5.51
N LYS A 75 -4.65 -39.37 4.74
CA LYS A 75 -3.65 -38.84 3.81
C LYS A 75 -4.28 -37.87 2.80
N GLU A 76 -5.41 -38.25 2.20
CA GLU A 76 -6.16 -37.43 1.24
C GLU A 76 -6.75 -36.16 1.89
N MET A 77 -7.28 -36.26 3.11
CA MET A 77 -7.76 -35.08 3.84
C MET A 77 -6.62 -34.11 4.17
N LEU A 78 -5.45 -34.62 4.57
CA LEU A 78 -4.26 -33.81 4.85
C LEU A 78 -3.69 -33.19 3.56
N ASP A 79 -3.65 -33.93 2.44
CA ASP A 79 -3.27 -33.42 1.11
C ASP A 79 -4.12 -32.22 0.71
N LYS A 80 -5.45 -32.36 0.84
CA LYS A 80 -6.38 -31.28 0.53
C LYS A 80 -6.14 -30.07 1.45
N CYS A 81 -6.05 -30.29 2.75
CA CYS A 81 -5.83 -29.24 3.73
C CYS A 81 -4.51 -28.48 3.49
N LEU A 82 -3.43 -29.19 3.12
CA LEU A 82 -2.16 -28.58 2.72
C LEU A 82 -2.31 -27.72 1.47
N THR A 83 -3.05 -28.20 0.45
CA THR A 83 -3.30 -27.43 -0.78
C THR A 83 -4.09 -26.15 -0.51
N ASP A 84 -5.16 -26.26 0.30
CA ASP A 84 -5.98 -25.11 0.70
C ASP A 84 -5.15 -24.10 1.53
N LEU A 85 -4.26 -24.61 2.40
CA LEU A 85 -3.37 -23.80 3.23
C LEU A 85 -2.31 -23.06 2.41
N ASP A 86 -1.67 -23.72 1.44
CA ASP A 86 -0.70 -23.07 0.56
C ASP A 86 -1.37 -21.96 -0.28
N ALA A 87 -2.59 -22.20 -0.77
CA ALA A 87 -3.36 -21.18 -1.48
C ALA A 87 -3.70 -19.96 -0.58
N GLU A 88 -4.04 -20.19 0.69
CA GLU A 88 -4.30 -19.11 1.64
C GLU A 88 -3.02 -18.34 2.02
N ILE A 89 -1.88 -19.03 2.18
CA ILE A 89 -0.57 -18.39 2.39
C ILE A 89 -0.23 -17.47 1.22
N ASP A 90 -0.42 -17.94 -0.02
CA ASP A 90 -0.16 -17.13 -1.22
C ASP A 90 -1.10 -15.92 -1.28
N ALA A 91 -2.39 -16.11 -0.99
CA ALA A 91 -3.39 -15.03 -0.97
C ALA A 91 -3.09 -13.97 0.10
N LEU A 92 -2.70 -14.38 1.31
CA LEU A 92 -2.35 -13.45 2.39
C LEU A 92 -1.04 -12.73 2.09
N THR A 93 -0.08 -13.40 1.46
CA THR A 93 1.18 -12.79 1.00
C THR A 93 0.91 -11.68 -0.03
N GLN A 94 0.07 -11.94 -1.03
CA GLN A 94 -0.33 -10.92 -2.02
C GLN A 94 -1.05 -9.73 -1.37
N MET A 95 -1.93 -10.00 -0.40
CA MET A 95 -2.64 -8.93 0.32
C MET A 95 -1.69 -8.08 1.18
N LYS A 96 -0.70 -8.71 1.83
CA LYS A 96 0.37 -8.02 2.57
C LYS A 96 1.20 -7.14 1.63
N GLU A 97 1.64 -7.66 0.49
CA GLU A 97 2.38 -6.90 -0.51
C GLU A 97 1.57 -5.71 -1.05
N SER A 98 0.27 -5.90 -1.30
CA SER A 98 -0.62 -4.81 -1.69
C SER A 98 -0.70 -3.72 -0.63
N ALA A 99 -0.77 -4.08 0.65
CA ALA A 99 -0.76 -3.12 1.76
C ALA A 99 0.59 -2.39 1.87
N GLU A 100 1.71 -3.06 1.66
CA GLU A 100 3.06 -2.47 1.64
C GLU A 100 3.23 -1.48 0.47
N GLN A 101 2.74 -1.84 -0.72
CA GLN A 101 2.73 -0.95 -1.88
C GLN A 101 1.85 0.29 -1.63
N ASN A 102 0.67 0.11 -1.05
CA ASN A 102 -0.20 1.23 -0.67
C ASN A 102 0.47 2.14 0.36
N LEU A 103 1.16 1.57 1.36
CA LEU A 103 1.92 2.30 2.36
C LEU A 103 3.04 3.13 1.71
N GLN A 104 3.80 2.54 0.79
CA GLN A 104 4.86 3.23 0.05
C GLN A 104 4.31 4.35 -0.83
N ALA A 105 3.16 4.13 -1.48
CA ALA A 105 2.49 5.12 -2.31
C ALA A 105 2.09 6.39 -1.51
N LYS A 106 1.93 6.30 -0.18
CA LYS A 106 1.62 7.47 0.67
C LYS A 106 2.80 8.41 0.91
N ASN A 107 4.02 8.02 0.57
CA ASN A 107 5.20 8.89 0.72
C ASN A 107 5.13 10.11 -0.21
N LEU A 108 4.70 9.93 -1.47
CA LEU A 108 4.59 11.04 -2.41
C LEU A 108 3.57 12.12 -1.96
N PRO A 109 2.33 11.78 -1.55
CA PRO A 109 1.42 12.73 -0.91
C PRO A 109 2.00 13.47 0.28
N LEU A 110 2.74 12.77 1.15
CA LEU A 110 3.37 13.37 2.33
C LEU A 110 4.43 14.39 1.93
N ASP A 111 5.33 14.01 1.01
CA ASP A 111 6.39 14.88 0.50
C ASP A 111 5.80 16.13 -0.17
N VAL A 112 4.73 15.98 -0.94
CA VAL A 112 4.02 17.11 -1.57
C VAL A 112 3.38 18.03 -0.54
N ALA A 113 2.74 17.50 0.51
CA ALA A 113 2.14 18.31 1.56
C ALA A 113 3.21 19.11 2.32
N ILE A 114 4.35 18.48 2.65
CA ILE A 114 5.50 19.13 3.28
C ILE A 114 6.13 20.17 2.35
N GLU A 115 6.30 19.87 1.06
CA GLU A 115 6.80 20.82 0.06
C GLU A 115 5.87 22.05 -0.01
N CYS A 116 4.55 21.86 0.02
CA CYS A 116 3.59 22.97 0.03
C CYS A 116 3.70 23.82 1.30
N LEU A 117 3.84 23.20 2.47
CA LEU A 117 4.06 23.92 3.74
C LEU A 117 5.36 24.73 3.71
N THR A 118 6.47 24.12 3.27
CA THR A 118 7.78 24.82 3.17
C THR A 118 7.78 25.96 2.15
N LEU A 119 7.10 25.80 1.02
CA LEU A 119 6.92 26.88 0.04
C LEU A 119 6.14 28.05 0.65
N ARG A 120 5.11 27.76 1.44
CA ARG A 120 4.28 28.80 2.09
C ARG A 120 4.99 29.50 3.24
N GLU A 121 5.92 28.83 3.93
CA GLU A 121 6.79 29.45 4.92
C GLU A 121 7.68 30.56 4.32
N SER A 122 7.88 30.54 2.99
CA SER A 122 8.63 31.58 2.27
C SER A 122 7.81 32.85 1.95
N ARG A 123 6.56 32.94 2.44
CA ARG A 123 5.75 34.17 2.39
C ARG A 123 6.40 35.27 3.25
N ARG A 124 6.01 36.53 3.01
CA ARG A 124 6.65 37.70 3.61
C ARG A 124 5.63 38.61 4.28
N ASP A 125 6.11 39.35 5.28
CA ASP A 125 5.39 40.43 5.95
C ASP A 125 3.98 40.01 6.40
N ILE A 126 2.97 40.82 6.09
CA ILE A 126 1.58 40.61 6.51
C ILE A 126 0.93 39.37 5.88
N ASP A 127 1.55 38.72 4.89
CA ASP A 127 1.03 37.51 4.24
C ASP A 127 1.44 36.21 4.95
N VAL A 128 2.31 36.29 5.96
CA VAL A 128 2.59 35.17 6.88
C VAL A 128 1.40 35.02 7.84
N VAL A 129 0.37 34.33 7.37
CA VAL A 129 -0.91 34.19 8.08
C VAL A 129 -1.35 32.74 8.05
N LYS A 130 -1.82 32.28 9.22
CA LYS A 130 -2.57 31.03 9.34
C LYS A 130 -3.91 31.18 8.65
N ASP A 131 -4.02 30.57 7.48
CA ASP A 131 -5.22 30.58 6.66
C ASP A 131 -5.76 29.15 6.48
N PRO A 132 -7.00 28.99 5.96
CA PRO A 132 -7.61 27.66 5.83
C PRO A 132 -6.79 26.67 4.99
N VAL A 133 -5.90 27.14 4.12
CA VAL A 133 -5.04 26.23 3.33
C VAL A 133 -3.94 25.64 4.20
N GLU A 134 -3.37 26.43 5.12
CA GLU A 134 -2.38 25.93 6.06
C GLU A 134 -3.01 24.91 7.02
N ASP A 135 -4.22 25.16 7.50
CA ASP A 135 -4.98 24.22 8.35
C ASP A 135 -5.25 22.90 7.60
N GLU A 136 -5.72 22.97 6.35
CA GLU A 136 -5.99 21.75 5.55
C GLU A 136 -4.70 21.00 5.15
N LEU A 137 -3.57 21.69 4.96
CA LEU A 137 -2.27 21.04 4.71
C LEU A 137 -1.74 20.30 5.95
N HIS A 138 -1.86 20.88 7.14
CA HIS A 138 -1.49 20.19 8.38
C HIS A 138 -2.39 18.97 8.60
N LYS A 139 -3.69 19.13 8.40
CA LYS A 139 -4.64 18.01 8.48
C LYS A 139 -4.35 16.93 7.44
N GLU A 140 -3.92 17.30 6.22
CA GLU A 140 -3.48 16.36 5.19
C GLU A 140 -2.27 15.54 5.66
N VAL A 141 -1.27 16.18 6.29
CA VAL A 141 -0.12 15.48 6.90
C VAL A 141 -0.59 14.52 8.01
N GLU A 142 -1.44 14.98 8.93
CA GLU A 142 -1.96 14.16 10.04
C GLU A 142 -2.72 12.92 9.53
N VAL A 143 -3.60 13.08 8.54
CA VAL A 143 -4.34 11.98 7.91
C VAL A 143 -3.37 11.02 7.19
N ILE A 144 -2.37 11.53 6.48
CA ILE A 144 -1.37 10.68 5.82
C ILE A 144 -0.57 9.87 6.84
N GLU A 145 -0.15 10.47 7.95
CA GLU A 145 0.57 9.74 9.01
C GLU A 145 -0.32 8.69 9.70
N ALA A 146 -1.57 9.04 10.00
CA ALA A 146 -2.54 8.11 10.59
C ALA A 146 -2.80 6.90 9.67
N THR A 147 -3.01 7.15 8.37
CA THR A 147 -3.23 6.09 7.37
C THR A 147 -1.99 5.21 7.20
N LYS A 148 -0.78 5.78 7.18
CA LYS A 148 0.47 5.02 7.17
C LYS A 148 0.60 4.12 8.40
N LYS A 149 0.26 4.62 9.59
CA LYS A 149 0.29 3.83 10.83
C LYS A 149 -0.73 2.68 10.80
N ALA A 150 -1.94 2.92 10.34
CA ALA A 150 -2.98 1.90 10.21
C ALA A 150 -2.56 0.78 9.24
N LEU A 151 -2.04 1.14 8.06
CA LEU A 151 -1.53 0.17 7.08
C LEU A 151 -0.33 -0.61 7.64
N GLN A 152 0.63 0.06 8.30
CA GLN A 152 1.79 -0.60 8.90
C GLN A 152 1.37 -1.63 9.97
N GLN A 153 0.39 -1.30 10.80
CA GLN A 153 -0.15 -2.24 11.79
C GLN A 153 -0.75 -3.49 11.11
N LYS A 154 -1.50 -3.30 10.01
CA LYS A 154 -2.08 -4.39 9.24
C LYS A 154 -1.02 -5.27 8.56
N VAL A 155 0.05 -4.67 8.05
CA VAL A 155 1.20 -5.41 7.49
C VAL A 155 1.88 -6.26 8.57
N SER A 156 2.07 -5.72 9.77
CA SER A 156 2.64 -6.48 10.90
C SER A 156 1.74 -7.64 11.32
N GLN A 157 0.42 -7.43 11.42
CA GLN A 157 -0.55 -8.49 11.70
C GLN A 157 -0.52 -9.59 10.62
N ALA A 158 -0.44 -9.20 9.34
CA ALA A 158 -0.34 -10.15 8.23
C ALA A 158 0.95 -10.99 8.30
N PHE A 159 2.07 -10.37 8.67
CA PHE A 159 3.34 -11.07 8.85
C PHE A 159 3.27 -12.10 9.98
N GLU A 160 2.72 -11.73 11.14
CA GLU A 160 2.54 -12.65 12.27
C GLU A 160 1.64 -13.83 11.89
N GLN A 161 0.52 -13.56 11.21
CA GLN A 161 -0.38 -14.62 10.75
C GLN A 161 0.29 -15.54 9.71
N LEU A 162 1.12 -15.02 8.81
CA LEU A 162 1.89 -15.84 7.87
C LEU A 162 2.86 -16.78 8.60
N CYS A 163 3.51 -16.34 9.68
CA CYS A 163 4.35 -17.20 10.51
C CYS A 163 3.54 -18.36 11.12
N LEU A 164 2.35 -18.08 11.67
CA LEU A 164 1.46 -19.11 12.22
C LEU A 164 1.01 -20.12 11.16
N LEU A 165 0.62 -19.66 9.96
CA LEU A 165 0.26 -20.54 8.86
C LEU A 165 1.44 -21.42 8.42
N GLN A 166 2.66 -20.89 8.40
CA GLN A 166 3.87 -21.67 8.10
C GLN A 166 4.14 -22.75 9.15
N GLU A 167 3.96 -22.46 10.44
CA GLU A 167 4.10 -23.45 11.51
C GLU A 167 3.09 -24.59 11.36
N VAL A 168 1.82 -24.25 11.11
CA VAL A 168 0.77 -25.24 10.89
C VAL A 168 1.06 -26.08 9.66
N ARG A 169 1.56 -25.47 8.59
CA ARG A 169 1.97 -26.19 7.38
C ARG A 169 3.06 -27.22 7.66
N GLN A 170 4.05 -26.90 8.51
CA GLN A 170 5.09 -27.87 8.88
C GLN A 170 4.54 -29.03 9.70
N GLN A 171 3.58 -28.76 10.59
CA GLN A 171 2.91 -29.80 11.39
C GLN A 171 2.09 -30.75 10.51
N LEU A 172 1.28 -30.20 9.60
CA LEU A 172 0.52 -30.98 8.63
C LEU A 172 1.41 -31.82 7.72
N ASN A 173 2.50 -31.24 7.19
CA ASN A 173 3.46 -31.99 6.37
C ASN A 173 4.12 -33.14 7.14
N SER A 174 4.40 -32.94 8.43
CA SER A 174 4.99 -33.99 9.27
C SER A 174 4.01 -35.14 9.50
N ASP A 175 2.73 -34.85 9.77
CA ASP A 175 1.68 -35.87 9.91
C ASP A 175 1.44 -36.60 8.58
N HIS A 176 1.34 -35.84 7.49
CA HIS A 176 1.17 -36.38 6.13
C HIS A 176 2.29 -37.34 5.74
N ARG A 177 3.56 -36.95 5.95
CA ARG A 177 4.71 -37.83 5.74
C ARG A 177 4.60 -39.10 6.56
N GLY A 178 4.22 -38.99 7.84
CA GLY A 178 3.97 -40.15 8.69
C GLY A 178 2.90 -41.09 8.13
N LYS A 179 1.81 -40.55 7.57
CA LYS A 179 0.78 -41.35 6.89
C LYS A 179 1.32 -42.04 5.63
N MET A 180 2.13 -41.35 4.83
CA MET A 180 2.73 -41.94 3.63
C MET A 180 3.68 -43.10 3.95
N GLU A 181 4.58 -42.91 4.92
CA GLU A 181 5.51 -43.96 5.37
C GLU A 181 4.74 -45.16 5.95
N THR A 182 3.69 -44.91 6.73
CA THR A 182 2.80 -45.96 7.25
C THR A 182 2.15 -46.75 6.11
N LEU A 183 1.63 -46.06 5.09
CA LEU A 183 1.02 -46.70 3.92
C LEU A 183 2.02 -47.53 3.12
N GLU A 184 3.26 -47.07 2.99
CA GLU A 184 4.32 -47.82 2.31
C GLU A 184 4.62 -49.13 3.05
N ILE A 185 4.78 -49.06 4.38
CA ILE A 185 5.01 -50.22 5.23
C ILE A 185 3.82 -51.19 5.16
N ASP A 186 2.60 -50.71 5.37
CA ASP A 186 1.40 -51.56 5.41
C ASP A 186 1.11 -52.21 4.06
N ARG A 187 1.30 -51.49 2.94
CA ARG A 187 1.20 -52.07 1.59
C ARG A 187 2.30 -53.11 1.34
N GLY A 188 3.51 -52.83 1.84
CA GLY A 188 4.61 -53.79 1.85
C GLY A 188 4.22 -55.08 2.57
N CYS A 189 3.70 -54.96 3.80
CA CYS A 189 3.19 -56.09 4.58
C CYS A 189 2.09 -56.86 3.85
N LEU A 190 1.12 -56.17 3.24
CA LEU A 190 0.02 -56.79 2.50
C LEU A 190 0.50 -57.59 1.26
N SER A 191 1.63 -57.18 0.68
CA SER A 191 2.24 -57.82 -0.49
C SER A 191 3.02 -59.10 -0.15
N LEU A 192 3.42 -59.29 1.11
CA LEU A 192 4.15 -60.47 1.55
C LEU A 192 3.28 -61.73 1.45
N ASN A 193 3.91 -62.84 1.08
CA ASN A 193 3.30 -64.16 1.08
C ASN A 193 4.34 -65.22 1.47
N LEU A 194 3.91 -66.46 1.68
CA LEU A 194 4.78 -67.56 2.11
C LEU A 194 5.95 -67.87 1.15
N ARG A 195 5.88 -67.42 -0.11
CA ARG A 195 6.93 -67.61 -1.13
C ARG A 195 7.84 -66.39 -1.26
N SER A 196 7.61 -65.34 -0.48
CA SER A 196 8.44 -64.13 -0.48
C SER A 196 9.85 -64.45 0.06
N PRO A 197 10.93 -64.00 -0.60
CA PRO A 197 12.31 -64.38 -0.25
C PRO A 197 12.80 -63.81 1.10
N ASN A 198 12.16 -62.74 1.61
CA ASN A 198 12.60 -61.98 2.78
C ASN A 198 11.85 -62.32 4.08
N ILE A 199 11.13 -63.45 4.14
CA ILE A 199 10.49 -63.91 5.38
C ILE A 199 11.51 -64.59 6.31
N SER A 200 11.53 -64.22 7.59
CA SER A 200 12.42 -64.84 8.58
C SER A 200 11.87 -64.71 9.99
N LEU A 201 12.27 -65.61 10.89
CA LEU A 201 11.92 -65.54 12.31
C LEU A 201 12.60 -64.33 12.95
N LYS A 202 11.83 -63.50 13.65
CA LYS A 202 12.31 -62.30 14.32
C LYS A 202 12.54 -62.56 15.80
N VAL A 203 13.53 -61.87 16.38
CA VAL A 203 13.75 -61.86 17.83
C VAL A 203 12.68 -60.98 18.48
N ASP A 204 12.01 -61.53 19.48
CA ASP A 204 10.91 -60.88 20.22
C ASP A 204 9.89 -60.16 19.31
N PRO A 205 9.12 -60.93 18.50
CA PRO A 205 8.18 -60.37 17.52
C PRO A 205 6.93 -59.76 18.17
N THR A 206 6.63 -60.11 19.42
CA THR A 206 5.46 -59.63 20.17
C THR A 206 5.75 -58.37 20.97
N ARG A 207 6.95 -57.78 20.84
CA ARG A 207 7.30 -56.56 21.54
C ARG A 207 6.41 -55.40 21.11
N VAL A 208 6.04 -54.57 22.07
CA VAL A 208 5.39 -53.28 21.84
C VAL A 208 6.47 -52.20 22.05
N PRO A 209 6.82 -51.42 21.01
CA PRO A 209 7.78 -50.34 21.18
C PRO A 209 7.33 -49.31 22.22
N ASP A 210 8.28 -48.80 22.99
CA ASP A 210 8.05 -47.69 23.92
C ASP A 210 7.56 -46.45 23.14
N GLY A 211 6.54 -45.78 23.66
CA GLY A 211 5.93 -44.62 22.99
C GLY A 211 4.88 -44.96 21.91
N SER A 212 4.43 -46.22 21.84
CA SER A 212 3.30 -46.60 20.98
C SER A 212 2.01 -45.86 21.36
N THR A 213 1.28 -45.40 20.36
CA THR A 213 0.03 -44.65 20.52
C THR A 213 -1.18 -45.54 20.26
N THR A 214 -2.31 -45.20 20.89
CA THR A 214 -3.59 -45.87 20.60
C THR A 214 -4.18 -45.37 19.28
N LEU A 215 -5.08 -46.16 18.67
CA LEU A 215 -5.78 -45.75 17.46
C LEU A 215 -6.57 -44.45 17.66
N GLN A 216 -7.17 -44.27 18.83
CA GLN A 216 -7.86 -43.04 19.18
C GLN A 216 -6.92 -41.84 19.20
N GLN A 217 -5.76 -41.96 19.85
CA GLN A 217 -4.75 -40.90 19.88
C GLN A 217 -4.22 -40.56 18.49
N TRP A 218 -4.02 -41.55 17.62
CA TRP A 218 -3.60 -41.33 16.23
C TRP A 218 -4.64 -40.56 15.42
N ASP A 219 -5.91 -40.88 15.60
CA ASP A 219 -7.04 -40.27 14.89
C ASP A 219 -7.30 -38.85 15.42
N ASP A 220 -7.21 -38.65 16.73
CA ASP A 220 -7.31 -37.34 17.38
C ASP A 220 -6.16 -36.40 16.99
N PHE A 221 -4.94 -36.92 16.80
CA PHE A 221 -3.80 -36.14 16.36
C PHE A 221 -4.01 -35.53 14.96
N SER A 222 -4.48 -36.33 14.00
CA SER A 222 -4.75 -35.84 12.64
C SER A 222 -5.97 -34.92 12.57
N ARG A 223 -7.01 -35.20 13.38
CA ARG A 223 -8.13 -34.26 13.57
C ARG A 223 -7.65 -32.91 14.08
N PHE A 224 -6.88 -32.91 15.17
CA PHE A 224 -6.39 -31.68 15.78
C PHE A 224 -5.56 -30.83 14.81
N ASN A 225 -4.65 -31.43 14.05
CA ASN A 225 -3.84 -30.71 13.08
C ASN A 225 -4.69 -30.08 11.97
N LYS A 226 -5.71 -30.81 11.50
CA LYS A 226 -6.66 -30.32 10.50
C LYS A 226 -7.51 -29.16 11.05
N ASP A 227 -8.13 -29.34 12.22
CA ASP A 227 -8.99 -28.32 12.83
C ASP A 227 -8.21 -27.03 13.14
N ARG A 228 -6.96 -27.18 13.61
CA ARG A 228 -6.04 -26.05 13.80
C ARG A 228 -5.76 -25.32 12.48
N ALA A 229 -5.51 -26.04 11.39
CA ALA A 229 -5.29 -25.44 10.09
C ALA A 229 -6.52 -24.69 9.56
N GLU A 230 -7.70 -25.29 9.68
CA GLU A 230 -8.96 -24.64 9.30
C GLU A 230 -9.22 -23.35 10.11
N ALA A 231 -8.90 -23.36 11.40
CA ALA A 231 -9.01 -22.19 12.26
C ALA A 231 -8.06 -21.06 11.83
N GLU A 232 -6.78 -21.37 11.58
CA GLU A 232 -5.80 -20.37 11.16
C GLU A 232 -6.07 -19.82 9.75
N MET A 233 -6.55 -20.66 8.82
CA MET A 233 -6.97 -20.22 7.48
C MET A 233 -8.18 -19.28 7.55
N LYS A 234 -9.13 -19.55 8.45
CA LYS A 234 -10.26 -18.66 8.68
C LYS A 234 -9.81 -17.30 9.23
N ALA A 235 -8.92 -17.30 10.22
CA ALA A 235 -8.35 -16.07 10.76
C ALA A 235 -7.58 -15.27 9.70
N ALA A 236 -6.84 -15.95 8.81
CA ALA A 236 -6.16 -15.33 7.67
C ALA A 236 -7.14 -14.70 6.68
N THR A 237 -8.25 -15.37 6.37
CA THR A 237 -9.29 -14.84 5.48
C THR A 237 -9.93 -13.57 6.05
N GLU A 238 -10.30 -13.59 7.34
CA GLU A 238 -10.85 -12.41 8.04
C GLU A 238 -9.84 -11.25 8.05
N LEU A 239 -8.55 -11.55 8.23
CA LEU A 239 -7.49 -10.55 8.18
C LEU A 239 -7.33 -9.96 6.77
N ARG A 240 -7.40 -10.77 5.70
CA ARG A 240 -7.35 -10.27 4.31
C ARG A 240 -8.50 -9.31 4.01
N GLU A 241 -9.71 -9.65 4.44
CA GLU A 241 -10.88 -8.77 4.30
C GLU A 241 -10.66 -7.45 5.05
N ALA A 242 -10.17 -7.52 6.30
CA ALA A 242 -9.85 -6.33 7.08
C ALA A 242 -8.76 -5.46 6.45
N ILE A 243 -7.74 -6.06 5.83
CA ILE A 243 -6.68 -5.33 5.09
C ILE A 243 -7.30 -4.62 3.89
N ALA A 244 -8.10 -5.32 3.08
CA ALA A 244 -8.74 -4.75 1.89
C ALA A 244 -9.66 -3.57 2.25
N LEU A 245 -10.44 -3.70 3.33
CA LEU A 245 -11.26 -2.60 3.86
C LEU A 245 -10.39 -1.41 4.31
N THR A 246 -9.32 -1.67 5.06
CA THR A 246 -8.41 -0.60 5.52
C THR A 246 -7.78 0.14 4.33
N ILE A 247 -7.37 -0.57 3.27
CA ILE A 247 -6.85 0.04 2.04
C ILE A 247 -7.91 0.94 1.39
N ALA A 248 -9.15 0.45 1.26
CA ALA A 248 -10.23 1.22 0.66
C ALA A 248 -10.58 2.48 1.48
N GLU A 249 -10.72 2.34 2.80
CA GLU A 249 -11.03 3.43 3.73
C GLU A 249 -9.95 4.51 3.70
N THR A 250 -8.68 4.12 3.83
CA THR A 250 -7.55 5.06 3.82
C THR A 250 -7.40 5.77 2.47
N ASN A 251 -7.68 5.09 1.35
CA ASN A 251 -7.69 5.72 0.02
C ASN A 251 -8.81 6.76 -0.11
N ASN A 252 -10.01 6.45 0.36
CA ASN A 252 -11.15 7.37 0.32
C ASN A 252 -10.93 8.60 1.21
N GLU A 253 -10.40 8.41 2.42
CA GLU A 253 -10.11 9.49 3.35
C GLU A 253 -9.05 10.45 2.78
N LEU A 254 -8.00 9.91 2.19
CA LEU A 254 -6.95 10.71 1.55
C LEU A 254 -7.46 11.46 0.32
N GLU A 255 -8.32 10.86 -0.49
CA GLU A 255 -8.92 11.55 -1.62
C GLU A 255 -9.83 12.70 -1.17
N ALA A 256 -10.64 12.48 -0.12
CA ALA A 256 -11.49 13.52 0.46
C ALA A 256 -10.64 14.68 1.01
N GLN A 257 -9.56 14.38 1.72
CA GLN A 257 -8.66 15.40 2.27
C GLN A 257 -7.91 16.14 1.15
N ARG A 258 -7.46 15.45 0.10
CA ARG A 258 -6.83 16.05 -1.09
C ARG A 258 -7.74 17.09 -1.75
N VAL A 259 -9.01 16.73 -1.95
CA VAL A 259 -10.03 17.61 -2.54
C VAL A 259 -10.32 18.82 -1.64
N ALA A 260 -10.39 18.62 -0.32
CA ALA A 260 -10.57 19.70 0.64
C ALA A 260 -9.42 20.72 0.58
N THR A 261 -8.16 20.25 0.62
CA THR A 261 -6.98 21.11 0.50
C THR A 261 -6.95 21.83 -0.86
N GLU A 262 -7.26 21.14 -1.96
CA GLU A 262 -7.29 21.77 -3.29
C GLU A 262 -8.37 22.85 -3.40
N PHE A 263 -9.55 22.60 -2.82
CA PHE A 263 -10.59 23.61 -2.74
C PHE A 263 -10.15 24.84 -1.92
N ALA A 264 -9.49 24.61 -0.78
CA ALA A 264 -8.96 25.69 0.04
C ALA A 264 -7.95 26.56 -0.76
N PHE A 265 -7.01 25.94 -1.47
CA PHE A 265 -6.07 26.65 -2.35
C PHE A 265 -6.79 27.49 -3.41
N ARG A 266 -7.74 26.89 -4.15
CA ARG A 266 -8.49 27.59 -5.20
C ARG A 266 -9.27 28.78 -4.64
N LYS A 267 -9.86 28.63 -3.44
CA LYS A 267 -10.57 29.72 -2.76
C LYS A 267 -9.60 30.83 -2.37
N ARG A 268 -8.48 30.49 -1.74
CA ARG A 268 -7.47 31.46 -1.28
C ARG A 268 -6.82 32.24 -2.43
N LEU A 269 -6.52 31.56 -3.54
CA LEU A 269 -5.97 32.20 -4.74
C LEU A 269 -6.94 33.24 -5.32
N ARG A 270 -8.24 32.95 -5.40
CA ARG A 270 -9.25 33.91 -5.87
C ARG A 270 -9.40 35.11 -4.94
N GLU A 271 -9.34 34.88 -3.63
CA GLU A 271 -9.35 35.97 -2.64
C GLU A 271 -8.12 36.88 -2.80
N MET A 272 -6.93 36.29 -2.96
CA MET A 272 -5.70 37.05 -3.19
C MET A 272 -5.72 37.80 -4.53
N GLU A 273 -6.23 37.21 -5.60
CA GLU A 273 -6.36 37.85 -6.91
C GLU A 273 -7.29 39.07 -6.86
N LYS A 274 -8.38 38.99 -6.10
CA LYS A 274 -9.29 40.13 -5.88
C LYS A 274 -8.58 41.28 -5.15
N VAL A 275 -7.85 40.97 -4.08
CA VAL A 275 -7.09 41.98 -3.31
C VAL A 275 -5.99 42.59 -4.17
N TYR A 276 -5.25 41.76 -4.92
CA TYR A 276 -4.20 42.21 -5.84
C TYR A 276 -4.74 43.17 -6.90
N SER A 277 -5.88 42.84 -7.51
CA SER A 277 -6.53 43.67 -8.53
C SER A 277 -6.99 45.02 -7.96
N GLU A 278 -7.54 45.02 -6.75
CA GLU A 278 -7.93 46.25 -6.04
C GLU A 278 -6.71 47.12 -5.75
N LEU A 279 -5.62 46.55 -5.21
CA LEU A 279 -4.39 47.31 -4.93
C LEU A 279 -3.77 47.89 -6.20
N LYS A 280 -3.81 47.14 -7.31
CA LYS A 280 -3.38 47.65 -8.63
C LYS A 280 -4.23 48.81 -9.12
N TRP A 281 -5.53 48.78 -8.85
CA TRP A 281 -6.42 49.89 -9.16
C TRP A 281 -6.10 51.12 -8.30
N GLN A 282 -5.87 50.95 -6.99
CA GLN A 282 -5.47 52.02 -6.08
C GLN A 282 -4.10 52.63 -6.46
N GLU A 283 -3.13 51.81 -6.86
CA GLU A 283 -1.83 52.27 -7.36
C GLU A 283 -2.00 53.20 -8.56
N LYS A 284 -2.84 52.80 -9.53
CA LYS A 284 -3.12 53.61 -10.72
C LYS A 284 -3.77 54.94 -10.36
N ASN A 285 -4.80 54.94 -9.53
CA ASN A 285 -5.48 56.18 -9.13
C ASN A 285 -4.54 57.12 -8.35
N THR A 286 -3.69 56.57 -7.48
CA THR A 286 -2.72 57.36 -6.71
C THR A 286 -1.68 58.00 -7.64
N LEU A 287 -1.24 57.29 -8.68
CA LEU A 287 -0.35 57.86 -9.71
C LEU A 287 -1.01 58.98 -10.52
N GLU A 288 -2.30 58.84 -10.86
CA GLU A 288 -3.07 59.89 -11.54
C GLU A 288 -3.21 61.13 -10.65
N GLU A 289 -3.58 60.97 -9.38
CA GLU A 289 -3.66 62.07 -8.39
C GLU A 289 -2.30 62.77 -8.17
N ILE A 290 -1.21 62.00 -8.11
CA ILE A 290 0.16 62.57 -8.02
C ILE A 290 0.46 63.43 -9.24
N ALA A 291 0.09 62.99 -10.45
CA ALA A 291 0.33 63.74 -11.68
C ALA A 291 -0.49 65.03 -11.73
N GLU A 292 -1.76 64.98 -11.32
CA GLU A 292 -2.63 66.16 -11.22
C GLU A 292 -2.08 67.16 -10.19
N LEU A 293 -1.71 66.70 -8.99
CA LEU A 293 -1.16 67.57 -7.94
C LEU A 293 0.19 68.19 -8.33
N GLN A 294 1.01 67.48 -9.11
CA GLN A 294 2.25 68.03 -9.67
C GLN A 294 2.00 69.13 -10.71
N GLU A 295 0.92 69.04 -11.51
CA GLU A 295 0.51 70.12 -12.41
C GLU A 295 -0.01 71.33 -11.60
N ASP A 296 -0.85 71.10 -10.59
CA ASP A 296 -1.33 72.16 -9.70
C ASP A 296 -0.19 72.89 -8.98
N ILE A 297 0.83 72.18 -8.51
CA ILE A 297 2.04 72.78 -7.92
C ILE A 297 2.74 73.67 -8.95
N ARG A 298 2.89 73.21 -10.20
CA ARG A 298 3.51 74.02 -11.28
C ARG A 298 2.71 75.30 -11.56
N HIS A 299 1.39 75.20 -11.62
CA HIS A 299 0.52 76.36 -11.78
C HIS A 299 0.62 77.33 -10.60
N LEU A 300 0.61 76.83 -9.35
CA LEU A 300 0.77 77.66 -8.15
C LEU A 300 2.12 78.39 -8.11
N GLU A 301 3.21 77.74 -8.54
CA GLU A 301 4.52 78.37 -8.66
C GLU A 301 4.54 79.47 -9.72
N GLU A 302 3.90 79.26 -10.87
CA GLU A 302 3.79 80.25 -11.94
C GLU A 302 2.95 81.46 -11.51
N ASP A 303 1.81 81.22 -10.84
CA ASP A 303 0.99 82.28 -10.27
C ASP A 303 1.75 83.07 -9.21
N LEU A 304 2.50 82.39 -8.34
CA LEU A 304 3.35 83.05 -7.34
C LEU A 304 4.40 83.95 -7.99
N ARG A 305 5.07 83.48 -9.06
CA ARG A 305 6.04 84.29 -9.82
C ARG A 305 5.36 85.51 -10.44
N THR A 306 4.19 85.33 -11.05
CA THR A 306 3.43 86.41 -11.68
C THR A 306 3.02 87.47 -10.65
N LYS A 307 2.51 87.06 -9.49
CA LYS A 307 2.13 87.98 -8.42
C LYS A 307 3.33 88.69 -7.78
N LEU A 308 4.48 88.02 -7.67
CA LEU A 308 5.74 88.67 -7.24
C LEU A 308 6.20 89.75 -8.22
N LEU A 309 6.01 89.57 -9.53
CA LEU A 309 6.30 90.60 -10.53
C LEU A 309 5.34 91.80 -10.39
N SER A 310 4.04 91.55 -10.17
CA SER A 310 3.07 92.60 -9.87
C SER A 310 3.45 93.38 -8.60
N LEU A 311 3.86 92.67 -7.54
CA LEU A 311 4.29 93.29 -6.28
C LEU A 311 5.53 94.17 -6.47
N LYS A 312 6.52 93.67 -7.23
CA LYS A 312 7.72 94.45 -7.61
C LYS A 312 7.34 95.72 -8.36
N LEU A 313 6.41 95.64 -9.31
CA LEU A 313 5.93 96.81 -10.05
C LEU A 313 5.28 97.85 -9.12
N SER A 314 4.40 97.43 -8.21
CA SER A 314 3.78 98.32 -7.23
C SER A 314 4.81 98.94 -6.28
N HIS A 315 5.81 98.18 -5.81
CA HIS A 315 6.92 98.70 -5.00
C HIS A 315 7.73 99.75 -5.76
N THR A 316 8.14 99.46 -7.00
CA THR A 316 8.88 100.40 -7.83
C THR A 316 8.08 101.67 -8.11
N ARG A 317 6.75 101.56 -8.34
CA ARG A 317 5.87 102.71 -8.51
C ARG A 317 5.76 103.56 -7.25
N LEU A 318 5.62 102.94 -6.07
CA LEU A 318 5.58 103.66 -4.79
C LEU A 318 6.91 104.36 -4.49
N GLU A 319 8.03 103.67 -4.69
CA GLU A 319 9.38 104.20 -4.51
C GLU A 319 9.63 105.39 -5.45
N ALA A 320 9.33 105.25 -6.75
CA ALA A 320 9.47 106.33 -7.73
C ALA A 320 8.70 107.60 -7.35
N ARG A 321 7.54 107.44 -6.69
CA ARG A 321 6.71 108.57 -6.24
C ARG A 321 7.26 109.28 -5.01
N THR A 322 8.26 108.74 -4.31
CA THR A 322 8.93 109.41 -3.18
C THR A 322 9.88 110.53 -3.63
N TYR A 323 10.37 110.50 -4.87
CA TYR A 323 11.27 111.50 -5.43
C TYR A 323 10.56 112.77 -5.93
N ARG A 324 9.25 112.92 -5.69
CA ARG A 324 8.47 114.09 -6.09
C ARG A 324 8.93 115.34 -5.31
N PRO A 325 9.24 116.47 -5.96
CA PRO A 325 9.76 117.65 -5.28
C PRO A 325 8.67 118.47 -4.58
N ASN A 326 8.99 119.03 -3.41
CA ASN A 326 8.19 120.04 -2.69
C ASN A 326 6.73 119.62 -2.44
N VAL A 327 5.77 120.47 -2.84
CA VAL A 327 4.32 120.31 -2.59
C VAL A 327 3.71 119.16 -3.40
N GLU A 328 4.38 118.73 -4.48
CA GLU A 328 3.95 117.57 -5.29
C GLU A 328 4.15 116.22 -4.56
N LEU A 329 4.85 116.22 -3.41
CA LEU A 329 4.94 115.08 -2.49
C LEU A 329 3.64 114.94 -1.67
N CYS A 330 2.52 114.84 -2.36
CA CYS A 330 1.20 114.68 -1.78
C CYS A 330 0.75 113.21 -1.78
N ARG A 331 -0.05 112.85 -0.78
CA ARG A 331 -0.77 111.56 -0.74
C ARG A 331 -2.08 111.71 -1.51
N ASP A 332 -2.01 111.44 -2.80
CA ASP A 332 -3.14 111.47 -3.72
C ASP A 332 -3.82 110.09 -3.83
N GLN A 333 -4.94 110.03 -4.54
CA GLN A 333 -5.72 108.80 -4.70
C GLN A 333 -4.89 107.63 -5.27
N ALA A 334 -3.96 107.91 -6.18
CA ALA A 334 -3.07 106.90 -6.74
C ALA A 334 -2.08 106.36 -5.71
N GLN A 335 -1.59 107.19 -4.77
CA GLN A 335 -0.76 106.74 -3.66
C GLN A 335 -1.51 105.78 -2.75
N TYR A 336 -2.75 106.11 -2.38
CA TYR A 336 -3.61 105.23 -1.56
C TYR A 336 -3.91 103.92 -2.28
N GLY A 337 -4.32 103.98 -3.55
CA GLY A 337 -4.61 102.79 -4.36
C GLY A 337 -3.41 101.85 -4.53
N LEU A 338 -2.20 102.38 -4.80
CA LEU A 338 -0.98 101.57 -4.87
C LEU A 338 -0.61 100.95 -3.51
N THR A 339 -0.87 101.66 -2.42
CA THR A 339 -0.63 101.14 -1.06
C THR A 339 -1.59 99.99 -0.76
N ASP A 340 -2.87 100.12 -1.10
CA ASP A 340 -3.86 99.04 -0.95
C ASP A 340 -3.53 97.84 -1.85
N GLU A 341 -3.09 98.09 -3.10
CA GLU A 341 -2.64 97.07 -4.04
C GLU A 341 -1.47 96.24 -3.48
N VAL A 342 -0.49 96.89 -2.84
CA VAL A 342 0.62 96.19 -2.17
C VAL A 342 0.11 95.27 -1.06
N HIS A 343 -0.73 95.77 -0.15
CA HIS A 343 -1.25 94.94 0.95
C HIS A 343 -2.07 93.74 0.42
N GLN A 344 -2.87 93.95 -0.63
CA GLN A 344 -3.64 92.87 -1.27
C GLN A 344 -2.73 91.84 -1.96
N LEU A 345 -1.68 92.28 -2.66
CA LEU A 345 -0.71 91.40 -3.31
C LEU A 345 0.11 90.62 -2.28
N GLU A 346 0.53 91.24 -1.18
CA GLU A 346 1.23 90.57 -0.08
C GLU A 346 0.34 89.48 0.57
N ALA A 347 -0.93 89.79 0.83
CA ALA A 347 -1.89 88.81 1.34
C ALA A 347 -2.13 87.65 0.36
N THR A 348 -2.26 87.96 -0.94
CA THR A 348 -2.43 86.95 -2.00
C THR A 348 -1.20 86.06 -2.12
N ILE A 349 0.01 86.63 -2.08
CA ILE A 349 1.28 85.90 -2.12
C ILE A 349 1.43 85.02 -0.88
N ALA A 350 1.06 85.50 0.31
CA ALA A 350 1.08 84.70 1.53
C ALA A 350 0.12 83.50 1.42
N ALA A 351 -1.11 83.72 0.91
CA ALA A 351 -2.07 82.65 0.68
C ALA A 351 -1.59 81.62 -0.34
N LEU A 352 -1.00 82.07 -1.47
CA LEU A 352 -0.43 81.18 -2.49
C LEU A 352 0.75 80.37 -1.93
N LYS A 353 1.64 80.97 -1.14
CA LYS A 353 2.73 80.25 -0.48
C LYS A 353 2.22 79.19 0.49
N GLN A 354 1.19 79.50 1.27
CA GLN A 354 0.57 78.55 2.18
C GLN A 354 -0.06 77.38 1.39
N LYS A 355 -0.76 77.67 0.29
CA LYS A 355 -1.39 76.62 -0.53
C LYS A 355 -0.35 75.74 -1.23
N LEU A 356 0.75 76.34 -1.70
CA LEU A 356 1.88 75.61 -2.26
C LEU A 356 2.51 74.66 -1.24
N ALA A 357 2.74 75.12 0.00
CA ALA A 357 3.25 74.26 1.07
C ALA A 357 2.30 73.09 1.36
N GLN A 358 0.99 73.35 1.45
CA GLN A 358 -0.03 72.30 1.63
C GLN A 358 -0.03 71.27 0.48
N ALA A 359 0.12 71.73 -0.76
CA ALA A 359 0.18 70.86 -1.93
C ALA A 359 1.46 70.01 -1.93
N GLN A 360 2.61 70.59 -1.56
CA GLN A 360 3.88 69.87 -1.41
C GLN A 360 3.80 68.80 -0.31
N ASP A 361 3.23 69.13 0.86
CA ASP A 361 3.02 68.17 1.94
C ASP A 361 2.09 67.02 1.52
N ALA A 362 1.02 67.34 0.78
CA ALA A 362 0.10 66.33 0.24
C ALA A 362 0.78 65.43 -0.80
N LEU A 363 1.63 65.99 -1.67
CA LEU A 363 2.42 65.23 -2.65
C LEU A 363 3.38 64.26 -1.95
N ASP A 364 4.09 64.71 -0.92
CA ASP A 364 4.98 63.86 -0.13
C ASP A 364 4.22 62.72 0.57
N ALA A 365 3.01 63.00 1.07
CA ALA A 365 2.15 61.99 1.66
C ALA A 365 1.70 60.93 0.64
N LEU A 366 1.27 61.36 -0.56
CA LEU A 366 0.87 60.46 -1.65
C LEU A 366 2.06 59.62 -2.16
N CYS A 367 3.24 60.21 -2.33
CA CYS A 367 4.45 59.49 -2.74
C CYS A 367 4.82 58.41 -1.72
N LYS A 368 4.72 58.70 -0.42
CA LYS A 368 4.92 57.69 0.62
C LYS A 368 3.87 56.59 0.50
N HIS A 369 2.59 56.95 0.40
CA HIS A 369 1.50 55.96 0.28
C HIS A 369 1.66 55.05 -0.93
N LEU A 370 2.07 55.60 -2.09
CA LEU A 370 2.38 54.83 -3.28
C LEU A 370 3.48 53.81 -3.04
N ALA A 371 4.57 54.18 -2.36
CA ALA A 371 5.65 53.25 -2.02
C ALA A 371 5.16 52.10 -1.13
N TRP A 372 4.26 52.40 -0.17
CA TRP A 372 3.59 51.37 0.66
C TRP A 372 2.72 50.44 -0.18
N LEU A 373 1.88 50.97 -1.08
CA LEU A 373 1.04 50.18 -1.98
C LEU A 373 1.90 49.26 -2.87
N GLN A 374 2.99 49.77 -3.42
CA GLN A 374 3.91 48.99 -4.26
C GLN A 374 4.59 47.85 -3.51
N ALA A 375 4.97 48.08 -2.25
CA ALA A 375 5.51 47.04 -1.39
C ALA A 375 4.48 45.94 -1.10
N ASP A 376 3.23 46.32 -0.78
CA ASP A 376 2.17 45.33 -0.52
C ASP A 376 1.80 44.54 -1.79
N ILE A 377 1.71 45.19 -2.95
CA ILE A 377 1.51 44.53 -4.25
C ILE A 377 2.60 43.49 -4.52
N ALA A 378 3.87 43.82 -4.26
CA ALA A 378 4.98 42.90 -4.43
C ALA A 378 4.87 41.69 -3.48
N CYS A 379 4.41 41.90 -2.24
CA CYS A 379 4.15 40.83 -1.29
C CYS A 379 3.01 39.91 -1.77
N LYS A 380 1.86 40.47 -2.19
CA LYS A 380 0.74 39.67 -2.72
C LYS A 380 1.16 38.87 -3.95
N ALA A 381 1.93 39.46 -4.85
CA ALA A 381 2.44 38.77 -6.04
C ALA A 381 3.35 37.58 -5.68
N ASN A 382 4.22 37.74 -4.67
CA ASN A 382 5.04 36.63 -4.17
C ASN A 382 4.19 35.51 -3.56
N SER A 383 3.22 35.85 -2.70
CA SER A 383 2.32 34.87 -2.07
C SER A 383 1.50 34.08 -3.10
N MET A 384 0.96 34.76 -4.13
CA MET A 384 0.25 34.11 -5.24
C MET A 384 1.17 33.19 -6.05
N LEU A 385 2.41 33.59 -6.31
CA LEU A 385 3.39 32.77 -7.01
C LEU A 385 3.70 31.48 -6.22
N LEU A 386 3.88 31.59 -4.90
CA LEU A 386 4.12 30.45 -4.04
C LEU A 386 2.92 29.48 -4.02
N ASP A 387 1.69 30.00 -3.91
CA ASP A 387 0.48 29.17 -3.95
C ASP A 387 0.27 28.51 -5.32
N THR A 388 0.63 29.20 -6.41
CA THR A 388 0.59 28.62 -7.76
C THR A 388 1.59 27.48 -7.89
N LYS A 389 2.81 27.65 -7.37
CA LYS A 389 3.82 26.57 -7.31
C LYS A 389 3.33 25.38 -6.48
N CYS A 390 2.70 25.63 -5.33
CA CYS A 390 2.11 24.56 -4.53
C CYS A 390 1.08 23.78 -5.34
N MET A 391 0.17 24.47 -6.03
CA MET A 391 -0.82 23.84 -6.90
C MET A 391 -0.20 23.05 -8.05
N ASP A 392 0.89 23.53 -8.65
CA ASP A 392 1.63 22.81 -9.68
C ASP A 392 2.32 21.55 -9.14
N THR A 393 2.95 21.63 -7.95
CA THR A 393 3.50 20.46 -7.25
C THR A 393 2.39 19.45 -6.95
N ARG A 394 1.21 19.90 -6.51
CA ARG A 394 0.05 19.04 -6.23
C ARG A 394 -0.52 18.35 -7.47
N ARG A 395 -0.24 18.82 -8.70
CA ARG A 395 -0.61 18.08 -9.93
C ARG A 395 0.04 16.71 -10.01
N LYS A 396 1.21 16.52 -9.37
CA LYS A 396 1.88 15.21 -9.27
C LYS A 396 1.03 14.15 -8.56
N LEU A 397 0.09 14.57 -7.71
CA LEU A 397 -0.83 13.68 -6.99
C LEU A 397 -1.98 13.17 -7.89
N THR A 398 -2.18 13.80 -9.03
CA THR A 398 -3.23 13.41 -9.97
C THR A 398 -2.55 12.62 -11.08
N VAL A 399 -2.59 11.29 -10.99
CA VAL A 399 -2.22 10.46 -12.14
C VAL A 399 -3.21 10.80 -13.25
N PRO A 400 -2.77 11.28 -14.43
CA PRO A 400 -3.68 11.41 -15.55
C PRO A 400 -4.19 10.00 -15.85
N ALA A 401 -5.51 9.80 -15.77
CA ALA A 401 -6.11 8.62 -16.37
C ALA A 401 -5.57 8.55 -17.81
N GLU A 402 -4.85 7.46 -18.15
CA GLU A 402 -4.42 7.22 -19.52
C GLU A 402 -5.66 7.42 -20.39
N ARG A 403 -5.61 8.41 -21.28
CA ARG A 403 -6.66 8.60 -22.25
C ARG A 403 -6.66 7.33 -23.09
N PHE A 404 -7.61 6.44 -22.82
CA PHE A 404 -7.92 5.32 -23.69
C PHE A 404 -8.27 5.92 -25.05
N VAL A 405 -7.30 5.94 -25.96
CA VAL A 405 -7.54 6.22 -27.37
C VAL A 405 -8.02 4.90 -27.94
N PRO A 406 -9.29 4.78 -28.36
CA PRO A 406 -9.70 3.58 -29.08
C PRO A 406 -8.87 3.54 -30.37
N GLU A 407 -8.09 2.46 -30.56
CA GLU A 407 -7.57 2.11 -31.87
C GLU A 407 -8.79 1.90 -32.78
N VAL A 408 -9.15 2.94 -33.53
CA VAL A 408 -10.06 2.79 -34.65
C VAL A 408 -9.23 2.18 -35.76
N ASP A 409 -9.48 0.90 -36.04
CA ASP A 409 -8.99 0.19 -37.23
C ASP A 409 -9.33 1.00 -38.49
N THR A 410 -8.37 1.80 -38.95
CA THR A 410 -8.43 2.42 -40.26
C THR A 410 -8.19 1.35 -41.30
N PHE A 411 -9.28 0.72 -41.75
CA PHE A 411 -9.32 -0.05 -43.00
C PHE A 411 -8.73 0.81 -44.14
N THR A 412 -7.55 0.43 -44.61
CA THR A 412 -6.91 0.98 -45.80
C THR A 412 -7.68 0.52 -47.04
N ARG A 413 -8.67 1.31 -47.47
CA ARG A 413 -9.18 1.26 -48.85
C ARG A 413 -8.13 1.86 -49.78
N THR A 414 -7.38 1.00 -50.44
CA THR A 414 -6.55 1.30 -51.60
C THR A 414 -7.43 1.82 -52.74
N THR A 415 -7.41 3.12 -52.97
CA THR A 415 -7.82 3.72 -54.26
C THR A 415 -6.63 3.74 -55.19
N ASN A 416 -6.73 2.93 -56.25
CA ASN A 416 -5.86 2.96 -57.42
C ASN A 416 -5.85 4.36 -58.06
N SER A 417 -4.67 4.95 -58.28
CA SER A 417 -4.18 5.40 -59.60
C SER A 417 -3.08 6.46 -59.46
N THR A 418 -1.85 6.10 -59.79
CA THR A 418 -0.82 7.04 -60.27
C THR A 418 -0.29 6.48 -61.58
N LEU A 419 -0.69 7.13 -62.67
CA LEU A 419 -0.19 6.88 -64.03
C LEU A 419 1.29 7.32 -64.11
N SER A 420 2.12 6.47 -64.70
CA SER A 420 3.52 6.74 -65.01
C SER A 420 3.66 7.67 -66.23
N PRO A 421 4.63 8.60 -66.25
CA PRO A 421 4.86 9.48 -67.39
C PRO A 421 5.62 8.74 -68.50
N LEU A 422 5.01 8.67 -69.70
CA LEU A 422 5.64 8.17 -70.91
C LEU A 422 6.38 9.30 -71.66
N LYS A 423 7.58 8.93 -72.12
CA LYS A 423 8.65 9.76 -72.69
C LYS A 423 8.24 10.55 -73.92
N SER A 424 8.61 11.83 -73.95
CA SER A 424 8.71 12.66 -75.15
C SER A 424 10.11 12.56 -75.76
N CYS A 425 10.24 11.85 -76.90
CA CYS A 425 11.37 12.03 -77.82
C CYS A 425 10.82 12.71 -79.08
N GLN A 426 11.34 13.91 -79.35
CA GLN A 426 11.05 14.72 -80.53
C GLN A 426 11.61 14.05 -81.79
N LEU A 427 10.82 14.10 -82.87
CA LEU A 427 11.28 13.95 -84.24
C LEU A 427 11.33 15.36 -84.84
N GLU A 428 12.53 15.86 -85.13
CA GLU A 428 12.73 16.94 -86.10
C GLU A 428 12.95 16.33 -87.48
N LEU A 429 12.32 16.97 -88.47
CA LEU A 429 12.45 16.71 -89.89
C LEU A 429 13.83 17.16 -90.40
N ALA A 430 14.61 16.24 -90.98
CA ALA A 430 15.40 16.41 -92.21
C ALA A 430 15.97 15.05 -92.65
#